data_AF-D6BKQ9-F1
#
_entry.id   AF-D6BKQ9-F1
#
_cell.length_a   1.000
_cell.length_b   1.000
_cell.length_c   1.000
_cell.angle_alpha   90.00
_cell.angle_beta   90.00
_cell.angle_gamma   90.00
#
_symmetry.space_group_name_H-M   'P 1'
#
loop_
_entity.id
_entity.type
_entity.pdbx_description
1 polymer ?
#
loop_
_entity_poly.entity_id
_entity_poly.type
_entity_poly.pdbx_seq_one_letter_code
_entity_poly.pdbx_strand_id
1 'polypeptide(L)'
;YPIWEAASIDEWLYNGGTYQLVCQHFFIGVCAYIGREWELSYRLGMRPWICVAFSAPVAAAAAVFIIYPIGQGSFSDGMPLGISGAFNFMLVFQAEHNILMHPFHMLGVAGVFGGSLFSAMHGSLVTSSLIRETTENESPNYGYKFGQEEETYNI
;
A
#
# COMPACT_ATOMS: atom_id res chain seq x y z
N TYR A 1 17.65 9.43 -16.62
CA TYR A 1 17.90 8.93 -17.98
C TYR A 1 16.58 8.80 -18.73
N PRO A 2 15.96 9.93 -19.12
CA PRO A 2 14.76 9.94 -19.95
C PRO A 2 15.07 9.51 -21.39
N ILE A 3 14.03 9.22 -22.17
CA ILE A 3 14.18 8.66 -23.53
C ILE A 3 15.06 9.53 -24.44
N TRP A 4 14.95 10.86 -24.34
CA TRP A 4 15.69 11.80 -25.20
C TRP A 4 17.18 11.98 -24.82
N GLU A 5 17.65 11.37 -23.72
CA GLU A 5 19.08 11.32 -23.39
C GLU A 5 19.79 10.11 -24.04
N ALA A 6 19.04 9.17 -24.62
CA ALA A 6 19.60 8.02 -25.32
C ALA A 6 19.72 8.30 -26.83
N ALA A 7 20.75 7.74 -27.48
CA ALA A 7 20.94 7.82 -28.93
C ALA A 7 19.90 6.99 -29.71
N SER A 8 19.33 5.95 -29.09
CA SER A 8 18.25 5.15 -29.66
C SER A 8 17.35 4.54 -28.58
N ILE A 9 16.18 4.04 -28.99
CA ILE A 9 15.30 3.27 -28.08
C ILE A 9 15.98 1.98 -27.61
N ASP A 10 16.78 1.33 -28.46
CA ASP A 10 17.49 0.11 -28.08
C ASP A 10 18.51 0.36 -26.98
N GLU A 11 19.26 1.48 -27.05
CA GLU A 11 20.16 1.91 -25.98
C GLU A 11 19.37 2.17 -24.68
N TRP A 12 18.23 2.86 -24.80
CA TRP A 12 17.40 3.18 -23.64
C TRP A 12 16.84 1.93 -22.95
N LEU A 13 16.38 0.96 -23.73
CA LEU A 13 15.91 -0.34 -23.25
C LEU A 13 17.04 -1.15 -22.62
N TYR A 14 18.22 -1.18 -23.25
CA TYR A 14 19.39 -1.89 -22.74
C TYR A 14 19.84 -1.36 -21.37
N ASN A 15 19.82 -0.05 -21.18
CA ASN A 15 20.20 0.61 -19.93
C ASN A 15 19.08 0.69 -18.88
N GLY A 16 17.96 0.01 -19.09
CA GLY A 16 16.88 -0.06 -18.10
C GLY A 16 16.13 1.25 -17.90
N GLY A 17 16.10 2.13 -18.89
CA GLY A 17 15.42 3.43 -18.78
C GLY A 17 13.91 3.32 -18.48
N THR A 18 13.29 2.18 -18.81
CA THR A 18 11.90 1.85 -18.46
C THR A 18 11.66 1.86 -16.96
N TYR A 19 12.63 1.42 -16.15
CA TYR A 19 12.53 1.40 -14.69
C TYR A 19 12.33 2.81 -14.14
N GLN A 20 13.20 3.76 -14.53
CA GLN A 20 13.10 5.14 -14.07
C GLN A 20 11.79 5.78 -14.53
N LEU A 21 11.37 5.55 -15.79
CA LEU A 21 10.10 6.08 -16.29
C LEU A 21 8.93 5.58 -15.44
N VAL A 22 8.82 4.27 -15.21
CA VAL A 22 7.69 3.70 -14.46
C VAL A 22 7.71 4.18 -13.01
N CYS A 23 8.83 4.04 -12.30
CA CYS A 23 8.90 4.39 -10.87
C CYS A 23 8.61 5.87 -10.61
N GLN A 24 9.14 6.79 -11.45
CA GLN A 24 8.93 8.23 -11.27
C GLN A 24 7.49 8.66 -11.57
N HIS A 25 6.92 8.18 -12.69
CA HIS A 25 5.53 8.51 -13.02
C HIS A 25 4.56 7.88 -12.04
N PHE A 26 4.81 6.64 -11.59
CA PHE A 26 4.07 6.00 -10.52
C PHE A 26 4.10 6.84 -9.25
N PHE A 27 5.29 7.28 -8.80
CA PHE A 27 5.41 8.05 -7.57
C PHE A 27 4.64 9.38 -7.62
N ILE A 28 4.75 10.12 -8.73
CA ILE A 28 3.97 11.34 -8.95
C ILE A 28 2.47 11.02 -8.94
N GLY A 29 2.07 9.93 -9.62
CA GLY A 29 0.68 9.47 -9.67
C GLY A 29 0.09 9.16 -8.29
N VAL A 30 0.81 8.42 -7.45
CA VAL A 30 0.32 8.08 -6.09
C VAL A 30 0.32 9.28 -5.15
N CYS A 31 1.27 10.22 -5.30
CA CYS A 31 1.23 11.50 -4.59
C CYS A 31 0.00 12.33 -4.97
N ALA A 32 -0.33 12.41 -6.27
CA ALA A 32 -1.55 13.05 -6.73
C ALA A 32 -2.80 12.31 -6.24
N TYR A 33 -2.74 10.98 -6.11
CA TYR A 33 -3.84 10.17 -5.61
C TYR A 33 -4.15 10.44 -4.12
N ILE A 34 -3.15 10.65 -3.27
CA ILE A 34 -3.37 11.16 -1.89
C ILE A 34 -4.19 12.45 -1.93
N GLY A 35 -3.80 13.40 -2.79
CA GLY A 35 -4.52 14.67 -2.96
C GLY A 35 -5.96 14.46 -3.43
N ARG A 36 -6.18 13.52 -4.35
CA ARG A 36 -7.51 13.15 -4.84
C ARG A 36 -8.42 12.59 -3.74
N GLU A 37 -7.90 11.76 -2.85
CA GLU A 37 -8.68 11.24 -1.71
C GLU A 37 -9.15 12.37 -0.79
N TRP A 38 -8.25 13.32 -0.50
CA TRP A 38 -8.60 14.52 0.26
C TRP A 38 -9.65 15.37 -0.48
N GLU A 39 -9.45 15.64 -1.77
CA GLU A 39 -10.33 16.50 -2.56
C GLU A 39 -11.76 15.94 -2.62
N LEU A 40 -11.90 14.62 -2.84
CA LEU A 40 -13.21 13.99 -2.85
C LEU A 40 -13.87 14.03 -1.46
N SER A 41 -13.10 13.80 -0.39
CA SER A 41 -13.64 13.91 0.97
C SER A 41 -14.18 15.31 1.26
N TYR A 42 -13.48 16.36 0.80
CA TYR A 42 -13.92 17.74 0.92
C TYR A 42 -15.21 18.00 0.12
N ARG A 43 -15.26 17.58 -1.15
CA ARG A 43 -16.43 17.76 -2.03
C ARG A 43 -17.69 17.08 -1.49
N LEU A 44 -17.55 15.97 -0.77
CA LEU A 44 -18.66 15.22 -0.16
C LEU A 44 -18.97 15.67 1.29
N GLY A 45 -18.24 16.65 1.85
CA GLY A 45 -18.41 17.05 3.24
C GLY A 45 -17.99 15.97 4.26
N MET A 46 -17.16 15.01 3.84
CA MET A 46 -16.65 13.95 4.68
C MET A 46 -15.48 14.46 5.55
N ARG A 47 -15.16 13.70 6.60
CA ARG A 47 -13.96 13.91 7.41
C ARG A 47 -12.68 13.62 6.58
N PRO A 48 -11.63 14.46 6.60
CA PRO A 48 -10.57 14.45 5.59
C PRO A 48 -9.35 13.55 5.92
N TRP A 49 -9.55 12.43 6.61
CA TRP A 49 -8.42 11.63 7.16
C TRP A 49 -8.11 10.33 6.42
N ILE A 50 -8.87 9.98 5.37
CA ILE A 50 -8.59 8.80 4.54
C ILE A 50 -7.20 8.91 3.88
N CYS A 51 -6.90 10.08 3.30
CA CYS A 51 -5.61 10.36 2.68
C CYS A 51 -4.42 10.26 3.64
N VAL A 52 -4.65 10.52 4.94
CA VAL A 52 -3.62 10.39 5.98
C VAL A 52 -3.28 8.92 6.21
N ALA A 53 -4.29 8.03 6.24
CA ALA A 53 -4.04 6.59 6.29
C ALA A 53 -3.30 6.11 5.03
N PHE A 54 -3.70 6.59 3.85
CA PHE A 54 -3.07 6.22 2.57
C PHE A 54 -1.64 6.75 2.41
N SER A 55 -1.23 7.76 3.19
CA SER A 55 0.17 8.23 3.18
C SER A 55 1.18 7.19 3.67
N ALA A 56 0.77 6.21 4.49
CA ALA A 56 1.67 5.17 4.99
C ALA A 56 2.24 4.27 3.86
N PRO A 57 1.42 3.65 2.98
CA PRO A 57 1.95 2.91 1.84
C PRO A 57 2.68 3.79 0.82
N VAL A 58 2.29 5.07 0.65
CA VAL A 58 3.02 5.98 -0.24
C VAL A 58 4.41 6.31 0.31
N ALA A 59 4.55 6.50 1.62
CA ALA A 59 5.84 6.67 2.27
C ALA A 59 6.72 5.41 2.12
N ALA A 60 6.15 4.22 2.25
CA ALA A 60 6.87 2.96 2.00
C ALA A 60 7.33 2.84 0.54
N ALA A 61 6.49 3.20 -0.42
CA ALA A 61 6.87 3.24 -1.83
C ALA A 61 7.98 4.26 -2.12
N ALA A 62 7.90 5.46 -1.50
CA ALA A 62 8.96 6.46 -1.59
C ALA A 62 10.30 5.92 -1.06
N ALA A 63 10.27 5.20 0.07
CA ALA A 63 11.45 4.64 0.70
C ALA A 63 12.22 3.70 -0.25
N VAL A 64 11.54 2.77 -0.91
CA VAL A 64 12.18 1.71 -1.72
C VAL A 64 12.48 2.11 -3.17
N PHE A 65 11.74 3.07 -3.74
CA PHE A 65 11.92 3.49 -5.14
C PHE A 65 12.66 4.80 -5.32
N ILE A 66 12.71 5.67 -4.31
CA ILE A 66 13.28 7.02 -4.41
C ILE A 66 14.38 7.24 -3.38
N ILE A 67 14.04 7.11 -2.09
CA ILE A 67 14.96 7.51 -1.01
C ILE A 67 16.14 6.56 -0.90
N TYR A 68 15.91 5.24 -0.91
CA TYR A 68 17.00 4.27 -0.82
C TYR A 68 17.98 4.37 -2.00
N PRO A 69 17.52 4.44 -3.28
CA PRO A 69 18.39 4.75 -4.42
C PRO A 69 19.22 6.02 -4.27
N ILE A 70 18.61 7.12 -3.78
CA ILE A 70 19.34 8.37 -3.55
C ILE A 70 20.42 8.17 -2.49
N GLY A 71 20.11 7.46 -1.40
CA GLY A 71 21.05 7.15 -0.33
C GLY A 71 22.24 6.28 -0.78
N GLN A 72 21.99 5.31 -1.67
CA GLN A 72 23.04 4.47 -2.27
C GLN A 72 23.76 5.15 -3.44
N GLY A 73 23.21 6.23 -3.98
CA GLY A 73 23.76 6.95 -5.13
C GLY A 73 23.44 6.32 -6.49
N SER A 74 22.54 5.32 -6.54
CA SER A 74 22.16 4.64 -7.78
C SER A 74 20.73 4.10 -7.77
N PHE A 75 20.02 4.26 -8.89
CA PHE A 75 18.72 3.60 -9.13
C PHE A 75 18.84 2.10 -9.42
N SER A 76 20.04 1.56 -9.63
CA SER A 76 20.25 0.11 -9.72
C SER A 76 19.89 -0.62 -8.41
N ASP A 77 20.00 0.08 -7.27
CA ASP A 77 19.76 -0.49 -5.95
C ASP A 77 18.33 -0.27 -5.47
N GLY A 78 17.50 0.37 -6.30
CA GLY A 78 16.06 0.45 -6.06
C GLY A 78 15.39 -0.91 -6.17
N MET A 79 14.28 -1.10 -5.45
CA MET A 79 13.55 -2.36 -5.50
C MET A 79 13.11 -2.68 -6.95
N PRO A 80 13.43 -3.86 -7.51
CA PRO A 80 13.00 -4.23 -8.85
C PRO A 80 11.49 -4.45 -8.95
N LEU A 81 10.92 -4.22 -10.14
CA LEU A 81 9.50 -4.40 -10.41
C LEU A 81 9.16 -5.86 -10.78
N GLY A 82 9.27 -6.76 -9.82
CA GLY A 82 8.94 -8.17 -10.00
C GLY A 82 9.06 -8.98 -8.71
N ILE A 83 8.37 -10.13 -8.66
CA ILE A 83 8.27 -10.96 -7.44
C ILE A 83 9.66 -11.41 -6.96
N SER A 84 10.43 -12.08 -7.83
CA SER A 84 11.78 -12.55 -7.47
C SER A 84 12.75 -11.40 -7.22
N GLY A 85 12.57 -10.28 -7.92
CA GLY A 85 13.38 -9.07 -7.73
C GLY A 85 13.15 -8.43 -6.36
N ALA A 86 11.92 -8.43 -5.86
CA ALA A 86 11.62 -7.98 -4.50
C ALA A 86 12.31 -8.85 -3.44
N PHE A 87 12.31 -10.18 -3.61
CA PHE A 87 13.05 -11.06 -2.70
C PHE A 87 14.56 -10.80 -2.74
N ASN A 88 15.12 -10.60 -3.94
CA ASN A 88 16.52 -10.25 -4.08
C ASN A 88 16.88 -8.95 -3.33
N PHE A 89 16.08 -7.89 -3.52
CA PHE A 89 16.23 -6.64 -2.78
C PHE A 89 16.23 -6.85 -1.26
N MET A 90 15.26 -7.60 -0.73
CA MET A 90 15.17 -7.87 0.71
C MET A 90 16.38 -8.61 1.27
N LEU A 91 16.90 -9.61 0.54
CA LEU A 91 18.07 -10.39 0.97
C LEU A 91 19.34 -9.55 0.98
N VAL A 92 19.55 -8.73 -0.06
CA VAL A 92 20.69 -7.80 -0.12
C VAL A 92 20.57 -6.74 0.98
N PHE A 93 19.38 -6.16 1.16
CA PHE A 93 19.14 -5.16 2.20
C PHE A 93 19.39 -5.73 3.61
N GLN A 94 19.03 -6.99 3.85
CA GLN A 94 19.38 -7.67 5.10
C GLN A 94 20.89 -7.86 5.24
N ALA A 95 21.60 -8.24 4.18
CA ALA A 95 23.04 -8.43 4.22
C ALA A 95 23.80 -7.12 4.51
N GLU A 96 23.34 -6.01 3.94
CA GLU A 96 24.00 -4.70 4.07
C GLU A 96 23.59 -3.93 5.33
N HIS A 97 22.33 -4.04 5.76
CA HIS A 97 21.76 -3.18 6.82
C HIS A 97 21.30 -3.93 8.06
N ASN A 98 21.33 -5.27 8.05
CA ASN A 98 20.81 -6.11 9.14
C ASN A 98 19.40 -5.68 9.60
N ILE A 99 18.50 -5.44 8.64
CA ILE A 99 17.19 -4.82 8.87
C ILE A 99 16.34 -5.54 9.91
N LEU A 100 16.49 -6.87 10.05
CA LEU A 100 15.78 -7.64 11.07
C LEU A 100 16.09 -7.18 12.50
N MET A 101 17.26 -6.57 12.73
CA MET A 101 17.68 -6.02 14.01
C MET A 101 17.32 -4.54 14.18
N HIS A 102 16.72 -3.90 13.18
CA HIS A 102 16.35 -2.48 13.25
C HIS A 102 14.98 -2.29 13.92
N PRO A 103 14.85 -1.43 14.96
CA PRO A 103 13.61 -1.30 15.72
C PRO A 103 12.43 -0.78 14.90
N PHE A 104 12.66 0.09 13.90
CA PHE A 104 11.56 0.53 13.02
C PHE A 104 11.01 -0.61 12.13
N HIS A 105 11.85 -1.56 11.73
CA HIS A 105 11.36 -2.73 11.01
C HIS A 105 10.53 -3.62 11.94
N MET A 106 10.98 -3.83 13.18
CA MET A 106 10.19 -4.56 14.19
C MET A 106 8.83 -3.90 14.47
N LEU A 107 8.78 -2.57 14.55
CA LEU A 107 7.51 -1.83 14.68
C LEU A 107 6.62 -2.01 13.44
N GLY A 108 7.20 -2.01 12.24
CA GLY A 108 6.47 -2.33 11.00
C GLY A 108 5.87 -3.73 11.02
N VAL A 109 6.65 -4.74 11.43
CA VAL A 109 6.21 -6.13 11.60
C VAL A 109 5.06 -6.23 12.61
N ALA A 110 5.19 -5.58 13.77
CA ALA A 110 4.14 -5.53 14.77
C ALA A 110 2.86 -4.85 14.23
N GLY A 111 3.01 -3.79 13.43
CA GLY A 111 1.90 -3.09 12.78
C GLY A 111 1.13 -3.98 11.80
N VAL A 112 1.81 -4.70 10.90
CA VAL A 112 1.13 -5.54 9.90
C VAL A 112 0.52 -6.81 10.52
N PHE A 113 1.20 -7.45 11.48
CA PHE A 113 0.64 -8.60 12.20
C PHE A 113 -0.52 -8.19 13.11
N GLY A 114 -0.38 -7.09 13.85
CA GLY A 114 -1.46 -6.52 14.65
C GLY A 114 -2.66 -6.12 13.79
N GLY A 115 -2.43 -5.46 12.66
CA GLY A 115 -3.48 -5.11 11.70
C GLY A 115 -4.23 -6.33 11.16
N SER A 116 -3.51 -7.41 10.85
CA SER A 116 -4.12 -8.67 10.39
C SER A 116 -4.94 -9.34 11.48
N LEU A 117 -4.42 -9.39 12.71
CA LEU A 117 -5.11 -9.92 13.88
C LEU A 117 -6.40 -9.14 14.18
N PHE A 118 -6.31 -7.81 14.20
CA PHE A 118 -7.47 -6.96 14.49
C PHE A 118 -8.48 -6.95 13.36
N SER A 119 -8.06 -7.09 12.10
CA SER A 119 -8.97 -7.28 10.97
C SER A 119 -9.79 -8.57 11.14
N ALA A 120 -9.14 -9.68 11.51
CA ALA A 120 -9.83 -10.94 11.75
C ALA A 120 -10.74 -10.87 12.98
N MET A 121 -10.27 -10.27 14.08
CA MET A 121 -11.02 -10.10 15.32
C MET A 121 -12.26 -9.21 15.13
N HIS A 122 -12.13 -8.10 14.42
CA HIS A 122 -13.26 -7.21 14.15
C HIS A 122 -14.32 -7.94 13.32
N GLY A 123 -13.90 -8.61 12.24
CA GLY A 123 -14.81 -9.40 11.42
C GLY A 123 -15.51 -10.50 12.20
N SER A 124 -14.80 -11.22 13.07
CA SER A 124 -15.39 -12.30 13.87
C SER A 124 -16.38 -11.80 14.91
N LEU A 125 -16.06 -10.72 15.63
CA LEU A 125 -16.93 -10.15 16.66
C LEU A 125 -18.23 -9.61 16.06
N VAL A 126 -18.14 -8.80 15.00
CA VAL A 126 -19.32 -8.26 14.30
C VAL A 126 -20.18 -9.39 13.74
N THR A 127 -19.57 -10.39 13.10
CA THR A 127 -20.30 -11.54 12.54
C THR A 127 -20.99 -12.36 13.63
N SER A 128 -20.38 -12.49 14.81
CA SER A 128 -20.91 -13.28 15.93
C SER A 128 -22.14 -12.69 16.61
N SER A 129 -22.38 -11.37 16.42
CA SER A 129 -23.48 -10.65 17.07
C SER A 129 -24.48 -10.05 16.10
N LEU A 130 -24.51 -10.54 14.84
CA LEU A 130 -25.55 -10.17 13.87
C LEU A 130 -26.95 -10.46 14.42
N ILE A 131 -27.86 -9.51 14.24
CA ILE A 131 -29.27 -9.70 14.56
C ILE A 131 -29.88 -10.68 13.54
N ARG A 132 -30.70 -11.62 14.02
CA ARG A 132 -31.31 -12.63 13.14
C ARG A 132 -32.46 -12.04 12.34
N GLU A 133 -32.19 -11.72 11.07
CA GLU A 133 -33.17 -11.17 10.12
C GLU A 133 -33.50 -12.10 8.94
N THR A 134 -32.90 -13.30 8.90
CA THR A 134 -33.12 -14.28 7.82
C THR A 134 -33.51 -15.66 8.35
N THR A 135 -34.02 -16.49 7.44
CA THR A 135 -34.23 -17.92 7.71
C THR A 135 -32.93 -18.71 7.58
N GLU A 136 -32.93 -19.96 8.01
CA GLU A 136 -31.76 -20.86 7.91
C GLU A 136 -31.41 -21.27 6.47
N ASN A 137 -32.35 -21.10 5.53
CA ASN A 137 -32.19 -21.47 4.13
C ASN A 137 -31.69 -20.32 3.25
N GLU A 138 -31.39 -19.17 3.86
CA GLU A 138 -30.95 -17.95 3.18
C GLU A 138 -29.64 -17.47 3.80
N SER A 139 -28.82 -16.76 3.02
CA SER A 139 -27.60 -16.15 3.53
C SER A 139 -27.95 -15.08 4.58
N PRO A 140 -27.29 -15.04 5.75
CA PRO A 140 -27.45 -13.97 6.73
C PRO A 140 -27.20 -12.56 6.18
N ASN A 141 -26.41 -12.45 5.11
CA ASN A 141 -26.13 -11.18 4.44
C ASN A 141 -27.40 -10.49 3.91
N TYR A 142 -28.43 -11.26 3.54
CA TYR A 142 -29.70 -10.68 3.08
C TYR A 142 -30.48 -9.97 4.19
N GLY A 143 -30.09 -10.15 5.45
CA GLY A 143 -30.63 -9.43 6.60
C GLY A 143 -30.31 -7.94 6.55
N TYR A 144 -29.13 -7.56 6.05
CA TYR A 144 -28.75 -6.16 5.88
C TYR A 144 -29.35 -5.57 4.59
N LYS A 145 -29.89 -4.35 4.68
CA LYS A 145 -30.33 -3.54 3.54
C LYS A 145 -29.45 -2.30 3.40
N PHE A 146 -28.98 -2.05 2.18
CA PHE A 146 -28.12 -0.90 1.89
C PHE A 146 -28.83 0.43 2.22
N GLY A 147 -28.24 1.22 3.12
CA GLY A 147 -28.79 2.50 3.57
C GLY A 147 -29.81 2.40 4.71
N GLN A 148 -29.98 1.24 5.36
CA GLN A 148 -30.79 1.13 6.58
C GLN A 148 -30.20 1.99 7.71
N GLU A 149 -31.07 2.51 8.59
CA GLU A 149 -30.68 3.39 9.69
C GLU A 149 -30.25 2.62 10.95
N GLU A 150 -30.77 1.41 11.16
CA GLU A 150 -30.48 0.59 12.33
C GLU A 150 -29.20 -0.24 12.17
N GLU A 151 -28.44 -0.37 13.25
CA GLU A 151 -27.25 -1.22 13.30
C GLU A 151 -27.61 -2.70 13.09
N THR A 152 -26.82 -3.41 12.30
CA THR A 152 -27.12 -4.81 11.92
C THR A 152 -26.66 -5.85 12.95
N TYR A 153 -25.98 -5.42 14.01
CA TYR A 153 -25.38 -6.27 15.03
C TYR A 153 -25.51 -5.63 16.42
N ASN A 154 -25.36 -6.45 17.46
CA ASN A 154 -25.30 -5.97 18.84
C ASN A 154 -23.84 -5.75 19.25
N ILE A 155 -23.49 -4.50 19.63
CA ILE A 155 -22.12 -4.08 19.96
C ILE A 155 -21.67 -4.49 21.36
#